data_AF-A0A845RNK0-F1
#
_entry.id   AF-A0A845RNK0-F1
#
_cell.length_a   1.000
_cell.length_b   1.000
_cell.length_c   1.000
_cell.angle_alpha   90.00
_cell.angle_beta   90.00
_cell.angle_gamma   90.00
#
_symmetry.space_group_name_H-M   'P 1'
#
loop_
_entity.id
_entity.type
_entity.pdbx_description
1 polymer ?
#
loop_
_entity_poly.entity_id
_entity_poly.type
_entity_poly.pdbx_seq_one_letter_code
_entity_poly.pdbx_strand_id
1 'polypeptide(L)'
;MRNVPYPQIVDKVSSMLHHPALAYNAALVVDQTGVGAPVVDLFRQAGLDPVGVLIHGGDKVSREGGTWRVPKRDLVGSLQVLFQSGRLKISKKLPLASVLQSELLTFKVKIDPVTAHDSYSAWREQDHDDLVLSVAMAAWWAEQHPEPHICYAVGIDRSDEFWP
;
A
#
# COMPACT_ATOMS: atom_id res chain seq x y z
N MET A 1 9.70 -11.28 -1.47
CA MET A 1 10.67 -11.57 -2.56
C MET A 1 11.99 -10.96 -2.15
N ARG A 2 13.04 -11.74 -1.91
CA ARG A 2 14.37 -11.18 -1.60
C ARG A 2 15.22 -11.26 -2.87
N ASN A 3 15.97 -10.20 -3.15
CA ASN A 3 16.96 -10.13 -4.23
C ASN A 3 16.42 -10.17 -5.68
N VAL A 4 15.19 -9.68 -5.92
CA VAL A 4 14.65 -9.50 -7.28
C VAL A 4 14.99 -8.08 -7.76
N PRO A 5 15.59 -7.89 -8.94
CA PRO A 5 15.86 -6.57 -9.49
C PRO A 5 14.57 -5.75 -9.66
N TYR A 6 14.62 -4.45 -9.36
CA TYR A 6 13.45 -3.56 -9.48
C TYR A 6 12.74 -3.62 -10.84
N PRO A 7 13.43 -3.69 -12.00
CA PRO A 7 12.75 -3.83 -13.28
C PRO A 7 11.87 -5.08 -13.38
N GLN A 8 12.31 -6.23 -12.85
CA GLN A 8 11.51 -7.46 -12.85
C GLN A 8 10.28 -7.35 -11.94
N ILE A 9 10.38 -6.57 -10.85
CA ILE A 9 9.23 -6.25 -10.00
C ILE A 9 8.24 -5.39 -10.77
N VAL A 10 8.72 -4.38 -11.50
CA VAL A 10 7.90 -3.49 -12.32
C VAL A 10 7.17 -4.28 -13.41
N ASP A 11 7.85 -5.15 -14.15
CA ASP A 11 7.25 -5.99 -15.19
C ASP A 11 6.15 -6.90 -14.63
N LYS A 12 6.42 -7.51 -13.47
CA LYS A 12 5.46 -8.40 -12.81
C LYS A 12 4.22 -7.64 -12.36
N VAL A 13 4.39 -6.50 -11.70
CA VAL A 13 3.27 -5.69 -11.20
C VAL A 13 2.48 -5.08 -12.36
N SER A 14 3.16 -4.61 -13.41
CA SER A 14 2.53 -4.14 -14.63
C SER A 14 1.66 -5.23 -15.27
N SER A 15 2.20 -6.45 -15.41
CA SER A 15 1.44 -7.59 -15.91
C SER A 15 0.21 -7.93 -15.06
N MET A 16 0.31 -7.78 -13.73
CA MET A 16 -0.82 -7.97 -12.83
C MET A 16 -1.89 -6.89 -13.00
N LEU A 17 -1.51 -5.62 -13.10
CA LEU A 17 -2.45 -4.50 -13.25
C LEU A 17 -3.17 -4.51 -14.60
N HIS A 18 -2.56 -5.10 -15.63
CA HIS A 18 -3.20 -5.33 -16.93
C HIS A 18 -4.19 -6.51 -16.94
N HIS A 19 -4.23 -7.35 -15.89
CA HIS A 19 -5.20 -8.44 -15.83
C HIS A 19 -6.63 -7.88 -15.75
N PRO A 20 -7.62 -8.40 -16.51
CA PRO A 20 -8.98 -7.82 -16.58
C PRO A 20 -9.68 -7.66 -15.22
N ALA A 21 -9.38 -8.55 -14.27
CA ALA A 21 -9.91 -8.48 -12.91
C ALA A 21 -9.37 -7.30 -12.07
N LEU A 22 -8.26 -6.67 -12.49
CA LEU A 22 -7.59 -5.57 -11.79
C LEU A 22 -7.52 -4.28 -12.64
N ALA A 23 -7.51 -4.42 -13.96
CA ALA A 23 -7.55 -3.30 -14.88
C ALA A 23 -8.72 -2.36 -14.52
N TYR A 24 -8.42 -1.08 -14.32
CA TYR A 24 -9.38 -0.03 -13.94
C TYR A 24 -10.11 -0.22 -12.60
N ASN A 25 -9.77 -1.24 -11.83
CA ASN A 25 -10.44 -1.59 -10.57
C ASN A 25 -9.47 -1.70 -9.39
N ALA A 26 -8.20 -1.32 -9.59
CA ALA A 26 -7.16 -1.39 -8.58
C ALA A 26 -6.24 -0.16 -8.67
N ALA A 27 -5.75 0.30 -7.52
CA ALA A 27 -4.72 1.33 -7.45
C ALA A 27 -3.36 0.71 -7.07
N LEU A 28 -2.28 1.22 -7.65
CA LEU A 28 -0.91 0.86 -7.27
C LEU A 28 -0.42 1.83 -6.21
N VAL A 29 -0.24 1.36 -4.97
CA VAL A 29 0.28 2.15 -3.86
C VAL A 29 1.71 1.68 -3.54
N VAL A 30 2.65 2.62 -3.44
CA VAL A 30 4.08 2.32 -3.30
C VAL A 30 4.66 3.07 -2.10
N ASP A 31 5.39 2.36 -1.25
CA ASP A 31 6.19 2.98 -0.18
C ASP A 31 7.34 3.78 -0.81
N GLN A 32 7.34 5.09 -0.56
CA GLN A 32 8.34 6.03 -1.04
C GLN A 32 9.36 6.40 0.05
N THR A 33 9.29 5.81 1.24
CA THR A 33 10.27 6.06 2.30
C THR A 33 11.66 5.55 1.93
N GLY A 34 12.70 6.20 2.47
CA GLY A 34 14.10 5.86 2.21
C GLY A 34 14.44 5.93 0.71
N VAL A 35 14.69 4.77 0.10
CA VAL A 35 15.07 4.60 -1.31
C VAL A 35 13.88 4.31 -2.24
N GLY A 36 12.64 4.55 -1.79
CA GLY A 36 11.44 4.22 -2.56
C GLY A 36 11.13 5.15 -3.75
N ALA A 37 11.69 6.37 -3.79
CA ALA A 37 11.48 7.32 -4.89
C ALA A 37 11.88 6.76 -6.28
N PRO A 38 13.07 6.13 -6.45
CA PRO A 38 13.42 5.42 -7.68
C PRO A 38 12.40 4.37 -8.12
N VAL A 39 11.76 3.66 -7.18
CA VAL A 39 10.77 2.62 -7.50
C VAL A 39 9.50 3.24 -8.07
N VAL A 40 9.04 4.35 -7.49
CA VAL A 40 7.92 5.13 -8.02
C VAL A 40 8.23 5.62 -9.44
N ASP A 41 9.44 6.11 -9.69
CA ASP A 41 9.84 6.59 -11.02
C ASP A 41 9.93 5.47 -12.05
N LEU A 42 10.40 4.28 -11.67
CA LEU A 42 10.40 3.10 -12.54
C LEU A 42 8.98 2.69 -12.96
N PHE A 43 8.02 2.73 -12.04
CA PHE A 43 6.62 2.47 -12.36
C PHE A 43 6.03 3.52 -13.31
N ARG A 44 6.34 4.80 -13.09
CA ARG A 44 5.93 5.89 -14.00
C ARG A 44 6.53 5.72 -15.40
N GLN A 45 7.80 5.35 -15.49
CA GLN A 45 8.48 5.08 -16.78
C GLN A 45 7.84 3.89 -17.52
N ALA A 46 7.27 2.94 -16.79
CA ALA A 46 6.51 1.82 -17.35
C ALA A 46 5.05 2.18 -17.74
N GLY A 47 4.65 3.46 -17.69
CA GLY A 47 3.32 3.92 -18.09
C GLY A 47 2.22 3.71 -17.05
N LEU A 48 2.59 3.40 -15.80
CA LEU A 48 1.65 3.25 -14.69
C LEU A 48 1.52 4.56 -13.90
N ASP A 49 0.42 4.68 -13.13
CA ASP A 49 0.14 5.82 -12.27
C ASP A 49 0.21 5.43 -10.78
N PRO A 50 1.42 5.26 -10.20
CA PRO A 50 1.56 4.87 -8.81
C PRO A 50 1.25 6.02 -7.84
N VAL A 51 0.52 5.69 -6.77
CA VAL A 51 0.36 6.53 -5.59
C VAL A 51 1.56 6.34 -4.67
N GLY A 52 2.41 7.36 -4.58
CA GLY A 52 3.55 7.35 -3.66
C GLY A 52 3.12 7.67 -2.23
N VAL A 53 3.54 6.86 -1.26
CA VAL A 53 3.27 7.09 0.17
C VAL A 53 4.59 7.25 0.93
N LEU A 54 4.82 8.43 1.49
CA LEU A 54 5.94 8.75 2.37
C LEU A 54 5.46 8.66 3.83
N ILE A 55 5.86 7.59 4.51
CA ILE A 55 5.49 7.31 5.90
C ILE A 55 6.35 8.15 6.85
N HIS A 56 5.73 8.75 7.87
CA HIS A 56 6.45 9.51 8.90
C HIS A 56 5.87 9.35 10.31
N GLY A 57 6.61 9.83 11.31
CA GLY A 57 6.21 9.81 12.73
C GLY A 57 5.40 11.03 13.22
N GLY A 58 5.19 12.05 12.37
CA GLY A 58 4.35 13.22 12.71
C GLY A 58 2.85 12.95 12.67
N ASP A 59 2.04 14.00 12.85
CA ASP A 59 0.62 13.87 13.21
C ASP A 59 -0.40 14.14 12.10
N LYS A 60 0.01 14.73 10.98
CA LYS A 60 -0.91 15.19 9.93
C LYS A 60 -0.60 14.54 8.60
N VAL A 61 -1.64 14.08 7.92
CA VAL A 61 -1.58 13.73 6.50
C VAL A 61 -1.41 15.00 5.68
N SER A 62 -0.55 14.95 4.66
CA SER A 62 -0.44 15.99 3.64
C SER A 62 -0.15 15.38 2.27
N ARG A 63 -0.34 16.16 1.20
CA ARG A 63 -0.10 15.73 -0.18
C ARG A 63 0.73 16.78 -0.91
N GLU A 64 1.70 16.31 -1.67
CA GLU A 64 2.53 17.13 -2.57
C GLU A 64 2.63 16.40 -3.92
N GLY A 65 2.00 16.97 -4.95
CA GLY A 65 1.91 16.33 -6.26
C GLY A 65 1.24 14.94 -6.20
N GLY A 66 1.94 13.92 -6.67
CA GLY A 66 1.52 12.51 -6.63
C GLY A 66 1.90 11.74 -5.34
N THR A 67 2.49 12.43 -4.35
CA THR A 67 2.99 11.80 -3.12
C THR A 67 2.15 12.22 -1.91
N TRP A 68 1.76 11.23 -1.11
CA TRP A 68 1.07 11.41 0.16
C TRP A 68 2.05 11.22 1.31
N ARG A 69 2.10 12.18 2.23
CA ARG A 69 2.84 12.08 3.48
C ARG A 69 1.86 11.62 4.55
N VAL A 70 2.08 10.43 5.10
CA VAL A 70 1.11 9.76 5.96
C VAL A 70 1.75 9.38 7.29
N PRO A 71 1.17 9.78 8.43
CA PRO A 71 1.56 9.26 9.73
C PRO A 71 1.47 7.74 9.77
N LYS A 72 2.48 7.07 10.33
CA LYS A 72 2.44 5.61 10.53
C LYS A 72 1.19 5.19 11.30
N ARG A 73 0.78 5.98 12.30
CA ARG A 73 -0.41 5.72 13.11
C ARG A 73 -1.71 5.67 12.32
N ASP A 74 -1.82 6.47 11.27
CA ASP A 74 -3.03 6.55 10.44
C ASP A 74 -3.17 5.27 9.60
N LEU A 75 -2.05 4.75 9.07
CA LEU A 75 -1.99 3.46 8.37
C LEU A 75 -2.42 2.31 9.30
N VAL A 76 -1.86 2.28 10.51
CA VAL A 76 -2.16 1.25 11.51
C VAL A 76 -3.60 1.34 12.02
N GLY A 77 -4.08 2.55 12.31
CA GLY A 77 -5.44 2.79 12.77
C GLY A 77 -6.48 2.33 11.74
N SER A 78 -6.25 2.63 10.46
CA SER A 78 -7.11 2.17 9.36
C SER A 78 -7.20 0.65 9.31
N LEU A 79 -6.05 -0.02 9.44
CA LEU A 79 -5.98 -1.48 9.46
C LEU A 79 -6.74 -2.09 10.64
N GLN A 80 -6.59 -1.52 11.83
CA GLN A 80 -7.30 -1.97 13.04
C GLN A 80 -8.82 -1.84 12.89
N VAL A 81 -9.30 -0.70 12.40
CA VAL A 81 -10.73 -0.45 12.17
C VAL A 81 -11.30 -1.45 11.16
N LEU A 82 -10.59 -1.73 10.07
CA LEU A 82 -11.05 -2.66 9.05
C LEU A 82 -11.08 -4.12 9.51
N PHE A 83 -10.14 -4.54 10.36
CA PHE A 83 -10.19 -5.87 10.96
C PHE A 83 -11.30 -6.00 12.00
N GLN A 84 -11.46 -5.00 12.88
CA GLN A 84 -12.51 -5.00 13.91
C GLN A 84 -13.92 -4.99 13.31
N SER A 85 -14.10 -4.25 12.20
CA SER A 85 -15.38 -4.21 11.46
C SER A 85 -15.59 -5.41 10.52
N GLY A 86 -14.58 -6.28 10.33
CA GLY A 86 -14.65 -7.42 9.41
C GLY A 86 -14.68 -7.06 7.92
N ARG A 87 -14.31 -5.82 7.57
CA ARG A 87 -14.27 -5.31 6.18
C ARG A 87 -13.00 -5.73 5.44
N LEU A 88 -11.90 -5.98 6.16
CA LEU A 88 -10.68 -6.57 5.58
C LEU A 88 -10.64 -8.08 5.83
N LYS A 89 -10.53 -8.86 4.75
CA LYS A 89 -10.48 -10.33 4.78
C LYS A 89 -9.22 -10.82 4.09
N ILE A 90 -8.52 -11.77 4.71
CA ILE A 90 -7.33 -12.41 4.15
C ILE A 90 -7.71 -13.79 3.61
N SER A 91 -7.50 -14.02 2.32
CA SER A 91 -7.74 -15.33 1.71
C SER A 91 -6.68 -16.34 2.16
N LYS A 92 -7.13 -17.49 2.68
CA LYS A 92 -6.26 -18.62 3.06
C LYS A 92 -5.50 -19.24 1.87
N LYS A 93 -5.91 -18.94 0.63
CA LYS A 93 -5.25 -19.43 -0.59
C LYS A 93 -3.99 -18.62 -0.95
N LEU A 94 -3.75 -17.47 -0.31
CA LEU A 94 -2.56 -16.68 -0.59
C LEU A 94 -1.31 -17.39 -0.04
N PRO A 95 -0.24 -17.55 -0.84
CA PRO A 95 0.98 -18.22 -0.39
C PRO A 95 1.61 -17.61 0.86
N LEU A 96 1.40 -16.30 1.08
CA LEU A 96 1.95 -15.56 2.22
C LEU A 96 0.91 -15.30 3.33
N ALA A 97 -0.27 -15.95 3.30
CA ALA A 97 -1.34 -15.69 4.27
C ALA A 97 -0.91 -15.94 5.72
N SER A 98 -0.21 -17.04 5.98
CA SER A 98 0.27 -17.39 7.33
C SER A 98 1.37 -16.44 7.81
N VAL A 99 2.22 -15.98 6.90
CA VAL A 99 3.27 -14.99 7.18
C VAL A 99 2.63 -13.66 7.56
N LEU A 100 1.74 -13.13 6.71
CA LEU A 100 0.99 -11.91 7.00
C LEU A 100 0.23 -12.00 8.33
N GLN A 101 -0.43 -13.13 8.62
CA GLN A 101 -1.10 -13.31 9.91
C GLN A 101 -0.13 -13.26 11.09
N SER A 102 1.05 -13.86 10.97
CA SER A 102 2.06 -13.88 12.02
C SER A 102 2.66 -12.50 12.25
N GLU A 103 2.94 -11.77 11.17
CA GLU A 103 3.39 -10.37 11.23
C GLU A 103 2.31 -9.49 11.89
N LEU A 104 1.04 -9.58 11.46
CA LEU A 104 -0.07 -8.82 12.05
C LEU A 104 -0.26 -9.05 13.56
N LEU A 105 -0.09 -10.29 14.04
CA LEU A 105 -0.21 -10.62 15.46
C LEU A 105 0.95 -10.06 16.29
N THR A 106 2.13 -9.93 15.67
CA THR A 106 3.35 -9.39 16.28
C THR A 106 3.38 -7.87 16.20
N PHE A 107 2.67 -7.30 15.22
CA PHE A 107 2.46 -5.88 14.99
C PHE A 107 1.57 -5.26 16.10
N LYS A 108 2.06 -5.22 17.33
CA LYS A 108 1.42 -4.53 18.46
C LYS A 108 2.04 -3.16 18.67
N VAL A 109 1.21 -2.12 18.59
CA VAL A 109 1.56 -0.76 19.04
C VAL A 109 1.84 -0.82 20.53
N LYS A 110 3.11 -0.70 20.92
CA LYS A 110 3.47 -0.43 22.31
C LYS A 110 3.09 1.03 22.60
N ILE A 111 1.88 1.22 23.12
CA ILE A 111 1.47 2.49 23.70
C ILE A 111 2.13 2.56 25.08
N ASP A 112 3.09 3.47 25.25
CA ASP A 112 3.65 3.73 26.58
C ASP A 112 2.59 4.51 27.40
N PRO A 113 2.11 3.97 28.53
CA PRO A 113 1.08 4.62 29.34
C PRO A 113 1.55 5.91 30.03
N VAL A 114 2.87 6.16 30.09
CA VAL A 114 3.43 7.24 30.90
C VAL A 114 3.43 8.58 30.17
N THR A 115 3.56 8.57 28.85
CA THR A 115 3.75 9.81 28.07
C THR A 115 2.46 10.37 27.50
N ALA A 116 1.40 9.57 27.32
CA ALA A 116 0.14 9.90 26.62
C ALA A 116 0.30 10.50 25.20
N HIS A 117 1.52 10.86 24.82
CA HIS A 117 2.05 11.01 23.50
C HIS A 117 2.43 9.62 23.03
N ASP A 118 1.63 9.10 22.11
CA ASP A 118 1.91 7.87 21.38
C ASP A 118 3.40 7.77 21.06
N SER A 119 4.10 6.90 21.79
CA SER A 119 5.52 6.67 21.60
C SER A 119 5.70 5.72 20.40
N TYR A 120 5.20 6.13 19.23
CA TYR A 120 5.39 5.42 17.95
C TYR A 120 6.89 5.29 17.61
N SER A 121 7.73 6.13 18.21
CA SER A 121 9.20 6.09 18.14
C SER A 121 9.82 4.81 18.72
N ALA A 122 9.10 4.05 19.55
CA ALA A 122 9.57 2.78 20.11
C ALA A 122 9.33 1.56 19.19
N TRP A 123 8.78 1.77 17.99
CA TRP A 123 8.66 0.74 16.97
C TRP A 123 10.01 0.48 16.30
N ARG A 124 10.95 -0.11 17.04
CA ARG A 124 12.22 -0.55 16.45
C ARG A 124 11.95 -1.63 15.41
N GLU A 125 12.51 -1.40 14.23
CA GLU A 125 13.00 -2.36 13.24
C GLU A 125 12.93 -3.81 13.72
N GLN A 126 11.79 -4.46 13.51
CA GLN A 126 11.75 -5.91 13.43
C GLN A 126 11.73 -6.25 11.95
N ASP A 127 12.61 -7.16 11.53
CA ASP A 127 13.02 -7.40 10.14
C ASP A 127 11.90 -7.74 9.14
N HIS A 128 10.63 -7.88 9.57
CA HIS A 128 9.54 -8.45 8.77
C HIS A 128 8.18 -7.74 9.02
N ASP A 129 8.09 -6.43 8.75
CA ASP A 129 6.81 -5.69 8.77
C ASP A 129 6.32 -5.31 7.36
N ASP A 130 7.04 -5.71 6.31
CA ASP A 130 6.79 -5.24 4.94
C ASP A 130 5.41 -5.64 4.41
N LEU A 131 4.90 -6.83 4.75
CA LEU A 131 3.56 -7.25 4.30
C LEU A 131 2.48 -6.47 5.06
N VAL A 132 2.68 -6.24 6.36
CA VAL A 132 1.76 -5.45 7.16
C VAL A 132 1.71 -4.01 6.66
N LEU A 133 2.86 -3.39 6.40
CA LEU A 133 2.94 -2.03 5.86
C LEU A 133 2.32 -1.95 4.46
N SER A 134 2.58 -2.92 3.59
CA SER A 134 1.97 -2.99 2.25
C SER A 134 0.44 -3.06 2.34
N VAL A 135 -0.10 -3.91 3.22
CA VAL A 135 -1.55 -4.04 3.43
C VAL A 135 -2.12 -2.78 4.09
N ALA A 136 -1.41 -2.17 5.04
CA ALA A 136 -1.85 -0.96 5.72
C ALA A 136 -1.94 0.25 4.77
N MET A 137 -0.97 0.42 3.86
CA MET A 137 -1.03 1.46 2.83
C MET A 137 -2.20 1.25 1.88
N ALA A 138 -2.41 0.02 1.40
CA ALA A 138 -3.53 -0.30 0.52
C ALA A 138 -4.89 -0.08 1.21
N ALA A 139 -5.00 -0.50 2.48
CA ALA A 139 -6.18 -0.32 3.29
C ALA A 139 -6.51 1.16 3.55
N TRP A 140 -5.49 1.94 3.95
CA TRP A 140 -5.64 3.37 4.15
C TRP A 140 -6.09 4.06 2.86
N TRP A 141 -5.44 3.76 1.72
CA TRP A 141 -5.79 4.34 0.43
C TRP A 141 -7.27 4.09 0.06
N ALA A 142 -7.74 2.85 0.24
CA ALA A 142 -9.11 2.45 -0.04
C ALA A 142 -10.14 3.16 0.87
N GLU A 143 -9.82 3.40 2.15
CA GLU A 143 -10.72 4.15 3.05
C GLU A 143 -10.78 5.63 2.69
N GLN A 144 -9.69 6.21 2.18
CA GLN A 144 -9.69 7.61 1.72
C GLN A 144 -10.47 7.81 0.40
N HIS A 145 -10.73 6.72 -0.33
CA HIS A 145 -11.31 6.76 -1.66
C HIS A 145 -12.24 5.55 -1.89
N PRO A 146 -13.48 5.64 -1.39
CA PRO A 146 -14.42 4.51 -1.39
C PRO A 146 -14.95 4.15 -2.78
N GLU A 147 -14.78 5.02 -3.78
CA GLU A 147 -15.16 4.77 -5.17
C GLU A 147 -14.04 4.00 -5.91
N PRO A 148 -14.36 3.04 -6.80
CA PRO A 148 -13.36 2.30 -7.54
C PRO A 148 -12.49 3.27 -8.36
N HIS A 149 -11.19 3.28 -8.06
CA HIS A 149 -10.23 4.07 -8.79
C HIS A 149 -10.07 3.54 -10.21
N ILE A 150 -10.42 4.39 -11.16
CA ILE A 150 -10.03 4.20 -12.56
C ILE A 150 -8.52 4.41 -12.62
N CYS A 151 -7.76 3.32 -12.58
CA CYS A 151 -6.35 3.33 -12.97
C CYS A 151 -6.31 3.59 -14.48
N TYR A 152 -5.97 4.81 -14.88
CA TYR A 152 -5.63 5.08 -16.27
C TYR A 152 -4.24 4.47 -16.51
N ALA A 153 -4.19 3.21 -16.92
CA ALA A 153 -3.05 2.76 -17.70
C ALA A 153 -3.03 3.68 -18.94
N VAL A 154 -2.08 4.61 -19.00
CA VAL A 154 -1.99 5.54 -20.13
C VAL A 154 -1.67 4.69 -21.36
N GLY A 155 -2.69 4.40 -22.17
CA GLY A 155 -2.54 3.58 -23.38
C GLY A 155 -3.63 2.54 -23.65
N ILE A 156 -4.63 2.35 -22.78
CA ILE A 156 -5.80 1.53 -23.10
C ILE A 156 -6.99 2.48 -23.31
N ASP A 157 -7.30 2.73 -24.58
CA ASP A 157 -8.43 3.54 -25.00
C ASP A 157 -9.74 2.77 -24.73
N ARG A 158 -10.76 3.46 -24.18
CA ARG A 158 -12.12 2.91 -24.02
C ARG A 158 -12.87 2.84 -25.34
N SER A 159 -12.29 3.30 -26.45
CA SER A 159 -12.94 3.32 -27.77
C SER A 159 -13.02 1.95 -28.45
N ASP A 160 -12.25 0.95 -28.03
CA ASP A 160 -12.16 -0.35 -28.73
C ASP A 160 -13.18 -1.40 -28.27
N GLU A 161 -13.97 -1.16 -27.21
CA GLU A 161 -14.90 -2.17 -26.64
C GLU A 161 -16.40 -1.84 -26.76
N PHE A 162 -16.80 -0.89 -27.60
CA PHE A 162 -18.22 -0.63 -27.86
C PHE A 162 -18.57 -0.58 -29.35
N TRP A 163 -19.09 -1.70 -29.87
CA TRP A 163 -20.13 -1.73 -30.91
C TRP A 163 -20.79 -3.11 -31.04
N PRO A 164 -22.10 -3.19 -31.39
CA PRO A 164 -23.26 -2.45 -30.92
C PRO A 164 -24.06 -3.20 -29.84
#